data_AF-Q080W1-F1
#
_entry.id   AF-Q080W1-F1
#
_cell.length_a   1.000
_cell.length_b   1.000
_cell.length_c   1.000
_cell.angle_alpha   90.00
_cell.angle_beta   90.00
_cell.angle_gamma   90.00
#
_symmetry.space_group_name_H-M   'P 1'
#
loop_
_entity.id
_entity.type
_entity.pdbx_description
1 polymer ?
#
loop_
_entity_poly.entity_id
_entity_poly.type
_entity_poly.pdbx_seq_one_letter_code
_entity_poly.pdbx_strand_id
1 'polypeptide(L)'
;MSLSRYPGVGLAGPFCRGHEIVCQFGYRHLICKPVDKPHDPLLNTPNMTFWVSATFGEQFLVNRHSWKNSPELLNQIYCYLHNDTYAAVQQAEAAMICTLAMSFEQRALLVIPLDSQ
;
A
#
# COMPACT_ATOMS: atom_id res chain seq x y z
N MET A 1 21.59 7.94 2.98
CA MET A 1 20.88 7.47 4.19
C MET A 1 20.00 6.30 3.79
N SER A 2 20.29 5.10 4.30
CA SER A 2 19.44 3.93 4.09
C SER A 2 18.11 4.19 4.80
N LEU A 3 17.04 4.47 4.04
CA LEU A 3 15.67 4.43 4.56
C LEU A 3 15.45 3.01 5.06
N SER A 4 15.41 2.82 6.37
CA SER A 4 15.14 1.54 7.01
C SER A 4 13.76 1.07 6.57
N ARG A 5 13.69 0.27 5.50
CA ARG A 5 12.45 -0.35 5.02
C ARG A 5 11.89 -1.22 6.13
N TYR A 6 10.56 -1.29 6.23
CA TYR A 6 9.96 -2.23 7.17
C TYR A 6 10.41 -3.67 6.84
N PRO A 7 10.78 -4.49 7.84
CA PRO A 7 11.32 -5.83 7.59
C PRO A 7 10.36 -6.67 6.75
N GLY A 8 10.88 -7.32 5.72
CA GLY A 8 10.11 -8.26 4.89
C GLY A 8 9.28 -7.63 3.75
N VAL A 9 9.21 -6.30 3.63
CA VAL A 9 8.52 -5.64 2.51
C VAL A 9 9.12 -6.06 1.17
N GLY A 10 8.25 -6.51 0.24
CA GLY A 10 8.64 -6.97 -1.09
C GLY A 10 9.24 -8.39 -1.16
N LEU A 11 9.27 -9.16 -0.07
CA LEU A 11 9.70 -10.57 -0.11
C LEU A 11 8.57 -11.49 -0.58
N ALA A 12 8.92 -12.46 -1.42
CA ALA A 12 8.02 -13.57 -1.76
C ALA A 12 8.20 -14.70 -0.72
N GLY A 13 7.22 -14.89 0.17
CA GLY A 13 7.28 -15.92 1.21
C GLY A 13 6.33 -15.66 2.38
N PRO A 14 6.40 -16.43 3.49
CA PRO A 14 5.58 -16.21 4.69
C PRO A 14 6.01 -14.99 5.54
N PHE A 15 7.05 -14.26 5.12
CA PHE A 15 7.71 -13.21 5.91
C PHE A 15 7.25 -11.78 5.56
N CYS A 16 5.93 -11.56 5.47
CA CYS A 16 5.25 -10.34 5.00
C CYS A 16 5.32 -10.16 3.47
N ARG A 17 4.14 -10.04 2.84
CA ARG A 17 3.99 -9.67 1.44
C ARG A 17 3.23 -8.35 1.41
N GLY A 18 3.92 -7.28 1.06
CA GLY A 18 3.35 -5.95 1.08
C GLY A 18 4.32 -4.94 0.48
N HIS A 19 3.81 -3.73 0.29
CA HIS A 19 4.52 -2.63 -0.32
C HIS A 19 4.50 -1.42 0.60
N GLU A 20 5.66 -0.78 0.75
CA GLU A 20 5.77 0.47 1.48
C GLU A 20 5.44 1.63 0.56
N ILE A 21 4.61 2.57 1.04
CA ILE A 21 4.28 3.82 0.37
C ILE A 21 4.53 4.99 1.32
N VAL A 22 5.06 6.07 0.78
CA VAL A 22 5.25 7.33 1.49
C VAL A 22 4.16 8.32 1.07
N CYS A 23 3.35 8.79 2.02
CA CYS A 23 2.33 9.80 1.73
C CYS A 23 2.96 11.18 1.48
N GLN A 24 2.21 12.14 0.93
CA GLN A 24 2.72 13.51 0.67
C GLN A 24 3.46 14.16 1.85
N PHE A 25 3.05 13.86 3.08
CA PHE A 25 3.66 14.43 4.29
C PHE A 25 4.99 13.77 4.69
N GLY A 26 5.43 12.75 3.95
CA GLY A 26 6.68 12.03 4.21
C GLY A 26 6.55 10.85 5.17
N TYR A 27 5.35 10.57 5.69
CA TYR A 27 5.09 9.41 6.56
C TYR A 27 4.92 8.12 5.76
N ARG A 28 5.46 7.03 6.31
CA ARG A 28 5.50 5.71 5.69
C ARG A 28 4.31 4.88 6.12
N HIS A 29 3.78 4.14 5.16
CA HIS A 29 2.66 3.23 5.35
C HIS A 29 2.98 1.91 4.67
N LEU A 30 2.57 0.81 5.28
CA LEU A 30 2.58 -0.52 4.69
C LEU A 30 1.22 -0.79 4.08
N ILE A 31 1.21 -1.16 2.79
CA ILE A 31 0.04 -1.71 2.11
C ILE A 31 0.22 -3.21 1.99
N CYS A 32 -0.71 -3.98 2.56
CA CYS A 32 -0.71 -5.45 2.48
C CYS A 32 -2.13 -6.01 2.50
N LYS A 33 -2.32 -7.24 2.00
CA LYS A 33 -3.57 -7.99 2.17
C LYS A 33 -3.72 -8.41 3.64
N PRO A 34 -4.95 -8.59 4.14
CA PRO A 34 -5.17 -9.07 5.51
C PRO A 34 -4.44 -10.38 5.85
N VAL A 35 -4.36 -11.30 4.89
CA VAL A 35 -3.67 -12.60 5.04
C VAL A 35 -2.16 -12.47 5.18
N ASP A 36 -1.60 -11.38 4.65
CA ASP A 36 -0.15 -11.10 4.64
C ASP A 36 0.25 -10.11 5.73
N LYS A 37 -0.69 -9.70 6.60
CA LYS A 37 -0.43 -8.76 7.68
C LYS A 37 0.67 -9.32 8.61
N PRO A 38 1.74 -8.55 8.89
CA PRO A 38 2.76 -8.96 9.85
C PRO A 38 2.16 -9.28 11.22
N HIS A 39 2.63 -10.36 11.84
CA HIS A 39 2.35 -10.67 13.24
C HIS A 39 3.33 -9.92 14.15
N ASP A 40 3.31 -8.59 14.05
CA ASP A 40 4.15 -7.69 14.84
C ASP A 40 3.27 -6.94 15.85
N PRO A 41 3.43 -7.19 17.17
CA PRO A 41 2.66 -6.50 18.21
C PRO A 41 2.91 -4.99 18.29
N LEU A 42 4.04 -4.51 17.75
CA LEU A 42 4.43 -3.09 17.77
C LEU A 42 3.93 -2.35 16.52
N LEU A 43 3.40 -3.08 15.54
CA LEU A 43 2.86 -2.48 14.33
C LEU A 43 1.52 -1.79 14.63
N ASN A 44 1.35 -0.57 14.14
CA ASN A 44 0.11 0.18 14.31
C ASN A 44 -1.09 -0.57 13.76
N THR A 45 -2.28 -0.20 14.22
CA THR A 45 -3.52 -0.68 13.62
C THR A 45 -3.70 -0.13 12.22
N PRO A 46 -4.34 -0.88 11.29
CA PRO A 46 -4.72 -0.34 10.00
C PRO A 46 -5.52 0.96 10.14
N ASN A 47 -5.24 1.93 9.27
CA ASN A 47 -5.93 3.21 9.28
C ASN A 47 -7.36 3.02 8.76
N MET A 48 -8.32 3.06 9.68
CA MET A 48 -9.73 2.78 9.39
C MET A 48 -10.40 3.88 8.55
N THR A 49 -9.79 5.06 8.40
CA THR A 49 -10.30 6.14 7.54
C THR A 49 -10.52 5.65 6.11
N PHE A 50 -9.62 4.79 5.62
CA PHE A 50 -9.71 4.24 4.26
C PHE A 50 -10.81 3.18 4.09
N TRP A 51 -11.45 2.75 5.19
CA TRP A 51 -12.56 1.79 5.15
C TRP A 51 -13.91 2.49 4.99
N VAL A 52 -13.96 3.81 5.16
CA VAL A 52 -15.21 4.58 5.16
C VAL A 52 -15.64 4.91 3.73
N SER A 53 -14.68 5.22 2.86
CA SER A 53 -14.92 5.58 1.46
C SER A 53 -13.64 5.48 0.64
N ALA A 54 -13.76 4.94 -0.56
CA ALA A 54 -12.71 4.91 -1.57
C ALA A 54 -12.14 6.31 -1.86
N THR A 55 -12.93 7.38 -1.72
CA THR A 55 -12.45 8.76 -1.98
C THR A 55 -11.24 9.12 -1.12
N PHE A 56 -11.18 8.67 0.14
CA PHE A 56 -10.00 8.89 1.00
C PHE A 56 -8.78 8.12 0.49
N GLY A 57 -9.00 6.88 0.01
CA GLY A 57 -7.95 6.07 -0.60
C GLY A 57 -7.42 6.67 -1.90
N GLU A 58 -8.30 7.18 -2.76
CA GLU A 58 -7.93 7.86 -4.00
C GLU A 58 -7.08 9.09 -3.70
N GLN A 59 -7.53 9.96 -2.79
CA GLN A 59 -6.78 11.15 -2.38
C GLN A 59 -5.41 10.79 -1.80
N PHE A 60 -5.31 9.72 -1.02
CA PHE A 60 -4.04 9.24 -0.47
C PHE A 60 -3.07 8.77 -1.56
N LEU A 61 -3.54 8.02 -2.55
CA LEU A 61 -2.72 7.48 -3.64
C LEU A 61 -2.34 8.53 -4.68
N VAL A 62 -3.25 9.46 -5.00
CA VAL A 62 -2.98 10.60 -5.88
C VAL A 62 -1.93 11.50 -5.22
N ASN A 63 -2.12 11.81 -3.94
CA ASN A 63 -1.21 12.67 -3.17
C ASN A 63 -0.09 11.86 -2.48
N ARG A 64 0.42 10.83 -3.13
CA ARG A 64 1.63 10.12 -2.68
C ARG A 64 2.86 11.00 -2.91
N HIS A 65 3.90 10.84 -2.09
CA HIS A 65 5.13 11.63 -2.26
C HIS A 65 5.85 11.24 -3.56
N SER A 66 5.93 12.14 -4.53
CA SER A 66 6.43 11.86 -5.89
C SER A 66 7.88 11.34 -5.92
N TRP A 67 8.77 11.86 -5.08
CA TRP A 67 10.20 11.48 -5.12
C TRP A 67 10.61 10.35 -4.18
N LYS A 68 9.80 10.01 -3.18
CA LYS A 68 10.12 8.96 -2.20
C LYS A 68 9.51 7.60 -2.57
N ASN A 69 8.59 7.59 -3.52
CA ASN A 69 7.99 6.39 -4.06
C ASN A 69 8.59 6.09 -5.44
N SER A 70 8.74 4.81 -5.77
CA SER A 70 9.09 4.42 -7.14
C SER A 70 7.92 4.75 -8.09
N PRO A 71 8.20 5.14 -9.35
CA PRO A 71 7.16 5.40 -10.34
C PRO A 71 6.28 4.17 -10.62
N GLU A 72 6.84 2.97 -10.45
CA GLU A 72 6.15 1.69 -10.64
C GLU A 72 5.36 1.21 -9.41
N LEU A 73 5.39 1.94 -8.29
CA LEU A 73 4.80 1.50 -7.02
C LEU A 73 3.33 1.10 -7.16
N LEU A 74 2.53 1.91 -7.86
CA LEU A 74 1.10 1.61 -8.07
C LEU A 74 0.91 0.33 -8.89
N ASN A 75 1.73 0.11 -9.92
CA ASN A 75 1.70 -1.12 -10.72
C ASN A 75 2.01 -2.33 -9.85
N GLN A 76 3.02 -2.22 -8.97
CA GLN A 76 3.41 -3.30 -8.08
C GLN A 76 2.30 -3.65 -7.09
N ILE A 77 1.67 -2.65 -6.47
CA ILE A 77 0.54 -2.86 -5.55
C ILE A 77 -0.66 -3.45 -6.30
N TYR A 78 -0.92 -3.00 -7.51
CA TYR A 78 -2.01 -3.52 -8.36
C TYR A 78 -1.79 -4.99 -8.73
N CYS A 79 -0.60 -5.34 -9.23
CA CYS A 79 -0.21 -6.73 -9.50
C CYS A 79 -0.27 -7.60 -8.24
N TYR A 80 0.16 -7.05 -7.10
CA TYR A 80 0.07 -7.71 -5.80
C TYR A 80 -1.39 -7.98 -5.39
N LEU A 81 -2.30 -7.01 -5.54
CA LEU A 81 -3.73 -7.17 -5.28
C LEU A 81 -4.30 -8.35 -6.08
N HIS A 82 -4.00 -8.41 -7.38
CA HIS A 82 -4.51 -9.45 -8.27
C HIS A 82 -3.76 -10.79 -8.21
N ASN A 83 -2.64 -10.87 -7.49
CA ASN A 83 -1.70 -12.01 -7.53
C ASN A 83 -1.23 -12.34 -8.97
N ASP A 84 -1.09 -11.33 -9.82
CA ASP A 84 -0.69 -11.47 -11.22
C ASP A 84 0.32 -10.38 -11.58
N THR A 85 1.52 -10.79 -12.00
CA THR A 85 2.65 -9.91 -12.33
C THR A 85 2.39 -9.00 -13.53
N TYR A 86 1.43 -9.34 -14.39
CA TYR A 86 1.15 -8.61 -15.63
C TYR A 86 -0.18 -7.84 -15.60
N ALA A 87 -0.90 -7.86 -14.48
CA ALA A 87 -2.22 -7.23 -14.37
C ALA A 87 -2.22 -5.73 -14.71
N ALA A 88 -1.11 -5.02 -14.47
CA ALA A 88 -1.00 -3.58 -14.68
C ALA A 88 -0.66 -3.15 -16.13
N VAL A 89 -0.28 -4.07 -17.04
CA VAL A 89 0.35 -3.74 -18.34
C VAL A 89 -0.50 -2.83 -19.24
N GLN A 90 -1.82 -2.86 -19.11
CA GLN A 90 -2.75 -2.06 -19.93
C GLN A 90 -3.62 -1.11 -19.11
N GLN A 91 -3.32 -0.94 -17.81
CA GLN A 91 -4.16 -0.14 -16.93
C GLN A 91 -3.65 1.29 -16.84
N ALA A 92 -4.55 2.25 -17.02
CA ALA A 92 -4.26 3.65 -16.76
C ALA A 92 -4.07 3.87 -15.25
N GLU A 93 -3.17 4.78 -14.86
CA GLU A 93 -2.89 5.07 -13.44
C GLU A 93 -4.17 5.41 -12.66
N ALA A 94 -5.04 6.24 -13.23
CA ALA A 94 -6.30 6.61 -12.61
C ALA A 94 -7.20 5.39 -12.31
N ALA A 95 -7.28 4.43 -13.24
CA ALA A 95 -8.06 3.21 -13.06
C ALA A 95 -7.46 2.30 -11.98
N MET A 96 -6.13 2.22 -11.91
CA MET A 96 -5.43 1.51 -10.83
C MET A 96 -5.71 2.17 -9.48
N ILE A 97 -5.61 3.49 -9.39
CA ILE A 97 -5.92 4.24 -8.16
C ILE A 97 -7.34 3.97 -7.68
N CYS A 98 -8.35 4.08 -8.55
CA CYS A 98 -9.74 3.79 -8.18
C CYS A 98 -9.90 2.34 -7.68
N THR A 99 -9.28 1.38 -8.36
CA THR A 99 -9.35 -0.04 -7.96
C THR A 99 -8.70 -0.28 -6.59
N LEU A 100 -7.50 0.26 -6.38
CA LEU A 100 -6.78 0.15 -5.12
C LEU A 100 -7.56 0.83 -3.99
N ALA A 101 -8.13 2.00 -4.23
CA ALA A 101 -8.93 2.71 -3.25
C ALA A 101 -10.20 1.94 -2.84
N MET A 102 -10.93 1.37 -3.80
CA MET A 102 -12.05 0.46 -3.52
C MET A 102 -11.61 -0.75 -2.70
N SER A 103 -10.42 -1.29 -2.98
CA SER A 103 -9.88 -2.42 -2.21
C SER A 103 -9.53 -2.07 -0.76
N PHE A 104 -9.19 -0.80 -0.47
CA PHE A 104 -9.05 -0.32 0.91
C PHE A 104 -10.40 -0.29 1.61
N GLU A 105 -11.43 0.25 0.95
CA GLU A 105 -12.79 0.33 1.48
C GLU A 105 -13.33 -1.08 1.83
N GLN A 106 -13.12 -2.02 0.91
CA GLN A 106 -13.52 -3.43 1.05
C GLN A 106 -12.63 -4.23 2.00
N ARG A 107 -11.57 -3.62 2.55
CA ARG A 107 -10.58 -4.26 3.43
C ARG A 107 -9.83 -5.43 2.76
N ALA A 108 -9.83 -5.48 1.43
CA ALA A 108 -9.02 -6.40 0.66
C ALA A 108 -7.53 -6.00 0.68
N LEU A 109 -7.27 -4.70 0.83
CA LEU A 109 -5.96 -4.15 1.20
C LEU A 109 -6.07 -3.34 2.49
N LEU A 110 -5.06 -3.49 3.34
CA LEU A 110 -4.88 -2.73 4.57
C LEU A 110 -3.81 -1.69 4.36
N VAL A 111 -4.03 -0.48 4.88
CA VAL A 111 -3.02 0.58 4.95
C VAL A 111 -2.63 0.78 6.40
N ILE A 112 -1.38 0.50 6.75
CA ILE A 112 -0.90 0.48 8.13
C ILE A 112 0.20 1.53 8.30
N PRO A 113 0.04 2.55 9.17
CA PRO A 113 1.10 3.50 9.45
C PRO A 113 2.33 2.80 10.05
N LEU A 114 3.52 3.11 9.55
CA LEU A 114 4.78 2.56 10.06
C LEU A 114 5.50 3.49 11.03
N ASP A 115 5.26 4.80 10.88
CA ASP A 115 5.78 5.80 11.80
C ASP A 115 4.75 6.04 12.91
N SER A 116 5.21 6.14 14.16
CA SER A 116 4.38 6.57 15.28
C SER A 116 4.02 8.05 15.08
N GLN A 117 2.73 8.36 15.02
CA GLN A 117 2.23 9.75 15.08
C GLN A 117 2.46 10.36 16.45
#